data_AF-A0A1W9U7Q3-F1
#
_entry.id   AF-A0A1W9U7Q3-F1
#
_cell.length_a   1.000
_cell.length_b   1.000
_cell.length_c   1.000
_cell.angle_alpha   90.00
_cell.angle_beta   90.00
_cell.angle_gamma   90.00
#
_symmetry.space_group_name_H-M   'P 1'
#
loop_
_entity.id
_entity.type
_entity.pdbx_description
1 polymer ?
#
loop_
_entity_poly.entity_id
_entity_poly.type
_entity_poly.pdbx_seq_one_letter_code
_entity_poly.pdbx_strand_id
1 'polypeptide(L)'
;MPKIKKAGLPINPEKSIDEAQRRPLLGEGKPSRSEGTIVLHPGSGSKKKVYSPEFWLNLIRNKDFGISYKWILLLGPAEEKCDQIISKELSDIEIEIIHSPHKDRLLSLLKKASLYIGHDSGITHLAAMLGTRTICLFKNSDPLQWAPLGTDVTIILYPTPLQVIYKKIKDELSKV
;
A
#
# COMPACT_ATOMS: atom_id res chain seq x y z
N MET A 1 14.26 -3.20 28.57
CA MET A 1 13.34 -2.17 29.11
C MET A 1 13.71 -0.81 28.53
N PRO A 2 12.93 -0.25 27.58
CA PRO A 2 13.52 0.68 26.62
C PRO A 2 13.49 2.13 27.11
N LYS A 3 14.49 2.89 26.64
CA LYS A 3 14.92 4.26 27.00
C LYS A 3 13.83 5.31 27.25
N ILE A 4 12.62 5.09 26.75
CA ILE A 4 11.45 5.99 26.85
C ILE A 4 11.01 6.19 28.31
N LYS A 5 10.91 5.10 29.09
CA LYS A 5 10.53 5.20 30.51
C LYS A 5 11.61 5.91 31.34
N LYS A 6 12.88 5.73 30.98
CA LYS A 6 14.03 6.42 31.59
C LYS A 6 14.06 7.91 31.25
N ALA A 7 13.44 8.33 30.15
CA ALA A 7 13.27 9.72 29.76
C ALA A 7 12.05 10.40 30.40
N GLY A 8 11.34 9.73 31.33
CA GLY A 8 10.18 10.29 32.03
C GLY A 8 8.91 10.45 31.19
N LEU A 9 8.92 9.96 29.93
CA LEU A 9 7.75 10.00 29.07
C LEU A 9 6.78 8.90 29.50
N PRO A 10 5.51 9.20 29.83
CA PRO A 10 4.51 8.23 30.28
C PRO A 10 3.94 7.40 29.12
N ILE A 11 4.76 7.13 28.10
CA ILE A 11 4.35 6.38 26.90
C ILE A 11 4.60 4.90 27.17
N ASN A 12 3.56 4.09 26.99
CA ASN A 12 3.68 2.63 26.89
C ASN A 12 3.77 2.25 25.40
N PRO A 13 4.96 1.86 24.88
CA PRO A 13 5.13 1.56 23.46
C PRO A 13 4.28 0.39 22.98
N GLU A 14 4.16 -0.66 23.80
CA GLU A 14 3.38 -1.86 23.47
C GLU A 14 1.90 -1.50 23.31
N LYS A 15 1.35 -0.75 24.28
CA LYS A 15 -0.03 -0.27 24.19
C LYS A 15 -0.24 0.66 22.99
N SER A 16 0.74 1.50 22.67
CA SER A 16 0.66 2.42 21.53
C SER A 16 0.62 1.68 20.18
N ILE A 17 1.44 0.63 20.04
CA ILE A 17 1.45 -0.23 18.85
C ILE A 17 0.13 -1.02 18.74
N ASP A 18 -0.33 -1.59 19.84
CA ASP A 18 -1.58 -2.33 19.91
C ASP A 18 -2.80 -1.47 19.55
N GLU A 19 -2.86 -0.22 20.03
CA GLU A 19 -3.89 0.73 19.62
C GLU A 19 -3.83 1.07 18.13
N ALA A 20 -2.61 1.27 17.59
CA ALA A 20 -2.40 1.54 16.16
C ALA A 20 -2.86 0.40 15.23
N GLN A 21 -2.90 -0.82 15.75
CA GLN A 21 -3.38 -2.01 15.03
C GLN A 21 -4.88 -2.25 15.17
N ARG A 22 -5.57 -1.61 16.14
CA ARG A 22 -7.01 -1.81 16.39
C ARG A 22 -7.91 -0.76 15.76
N ARG A 23 -7.39 0.44 15.52
CA ARG A 23 -8.14 1.55 14.89
C ARG A 23 -7.27 2.32 13.91
N PRO A 24 -7.87 2.98 12.90
CA PRO A 24 -7.13 3.93 12.07
C PRO A 24 -6.44 4.98 12.95
N LEU A 25 -5.17 5.24 12.66
CA LEU A 25 -4.38 6.28 13.30
C LEU A 25 -4.75 7.68 12.79
N LEU A 26 -5.26 7.76 11.56
CA LEU A 26 -5.65 9.00 10.91
C LEU A 26 -7.12 8.94 10.47
N GLY A 27 -7.87 9.96 10.89
CA GLY A 27 -9.29 10.13 10.58
C GLY A 27 -10.22 9.38 11.55
N GLU A 28 -11.50 9.76 11.53
CA GLU A 28 -12.55 9.10 12.31
C GLU A 28 -13.37 8.13 11.45
N GLY A 29 -13.94 7.12 12.12
CA GLY A 29 -14.83 6.11 11.54
C GLY A 29 -14.13 4.90 10.92
N LYS A 30 -14.92 3.88 10.57
CA LYS A 30 -14.42 2.78 9.73
C LYS A 30 -14.10 3.33 8.33
N PRO A 31 -13.06 2.84 7.64
CA PRO A 31 -12.80 3.20 6.26
C PRO A 31 -14.06 2.97 5.44
N SER A 32 -14.53 4.02 4.75
CA SER A 32 -15.56 3.89 3.71
C SER A 32 -14.91 3.18 2.54
N ARG A 33 -14.91 1.85 2.55
CA ARG A 33 -14.44 1.04 1.43
C ARG A 33 -15.33 1.38 0.24
N SER A 34 -14.78 2.06 -0.77
CA SER A 34 -15.51 2.15 -2.05
C SER A 34 -15.72 0.75 -2.57
N GLU A 35 -16.85 0.53 -3.25
CA GLU A 35 -17.17 -0.76 -3.88
C GLU A 35 -16.36 -0.91 -5.17
N GLY A 36 -15.04 -1.05 -5.05
CA GLY A 36 -14.23 -1.58 -6.12
C GLY A 36 -13.02 -0.77 -6.56
N THR A 37 -12.34 0.01 -5.70
CA THR A 37 -11.08 0.69 -6.11
C THR A 37 -9.84 -0.02 -5.56
N ILE A 38 -8.88 -0.36 -6.44
CA ILE A 38 -7.57 -0.89 -6.06
C ILE A 38 -6.50 0.14 -6.41
N VAL A 39 -5.67 0.51 -5.43
CA VAL A 39 -4.57 1.47 -5.60
C VAL A 39 -3.24 0.73 -5.57
N LEU A 40 -2.45 0.89 -6.63
CA LEU A 40 -1.08 0.40 -6.74
C LEU A 40 -0.11 1.56 -6.60
N HIS A 41 0.95 1.39 -5.82
CA HIS A 41 2.02 2.38 -5.70
C HIS A 41 3.39 1.69 -5.79
N PRO A 42 4.04 1.70 -6.98
CA PRO A 42 5.32 1.03 -7.20
C PRO A 42 6.50 1.78 -6.60
N GLY A 43 6.33 3.05 -6.22
CA GLY A 43 7.40 3.88 -5.67
C GLY A 43 7.85 3.47 -4.26
N SER A 44 9.09 3.84 -3.91
CA SER A 44 9.62 3.81 -2.55
C SER A 44 10.77 4.81 -2.41
N GLY A 45 11.09 5.21 -1.17
CA GLY A 45 12.22 6.10 -0.88
C GLY A 45 13.60 5.49 -1.17
N SER A 46 13.67 4.23 -1.61
CA SER A 46 14.92 3.59 -2.02
C SER A 46 14.67 2.58 -3.14
N LYS A 47 15.46 2.68 -4.23
CA LYS A 47 15.44 1.71 -5.34
C LYS A 47 15.71 0.27 -4.90
N LYS A 48 16.42 0.06 -3.78
CA LYS A 48 16.70 -1.27 -3.22
C LYS A 48 15.44 -1.97 -2.70
N LYS A 49 14.38 -1.22 -2.39
CA LYS A 49 13.11 -1.76 -1.87
C LYS A 49 12.11 -2.08 -2.99
N VAL A 50 12.34 -1.54 -4.19
CA VAL A 50 11.40 -1.61 -5.32
C VAL A 50 11.59 -2.94 -6.06
N TYR A 51 10.46 -3.60 -6.35
CA TYR A 51 10.40 -4.72 -7.29
C TYR A 51 10.59 -4.21 -8.71
N SER A 52 10.89 -5.09 -9.66
CA SER A 52 11.17 -4.63 -11.03
C SER A 52 9.90 -4.06 -11.70
N PRO A 53 10.02 -3.16 -12.70
CA PRO A 53 8.86 -2.68 -13.46
C PRO A 53 8.01 -3.81 -14.05
N GLU A 54 8.64 -4.90 -14.50
CA GLU A 54 7.99 -6.07 -15.09
C GLU A 54 7.06 -6.76 -14.08
N PHE A 55 7.41 -6.76 -12.79
CA PHE A 55 6.52 -7.27 -11.75
C PHE A 55 5.19 -6.52 -11.72
N TRP A 56 5.24 -5.18 -11.77
CA TRP A 56 4.04 -4.33 -11.74
C TRP A 56 3.24 -4.43 -13.03
N LEU A 57 3.91 -4.44 -14.19
CA LEU A 57 3.26 -4.64 -15.48
C LEU A 57 2.54 -6.00 -15.53
N ASN A 58 3.19 -7.07 -15.06
CA ASN A 58 2.56 -8.38 -14.98
C ASN A 58 1.35 -8.38 -14.04
N LEU A 59 1.47 -7.76 -12.85
CA LEU A 59 0.36 -7.64 -11.91
C LEU A 59 -0.84 -6.92 -12.53
N ILE A 60 -0.61 -5.82 -13.23
CA ILE A 60 -1.64 -5.02 -13.89
C ILE A 60 -2.24 -5.76 -15.08
N ARG A 61 -1.43 -6.44 -15.90
CA ARG A 61 -1.93 -7.18 -17.08
C ARG A 61 -2.81 -8.36 -16.71
N ASN A 62 -2.56 -9.00 -15.57
CA ASN A 62 -3.32 -10.18 -15.12
C ASN A 62 -4.34 -9.84 -14.02
N LYS A 63 -4.89 -8.62 -14.05
CA LYS A 63 -5.74 -8.06 -12.99
C LYS A 63 -7.17 -8.59 -12.91
N ASP A 64 -7.43 -9.79 -13.42
CA ASP A 64 -8.75 -10.41 -13.36
C ASP A 64 -8.94 -11.20 -12.06
N PHE A 65 -9.75 -10.64 -11.15
CA PHE A 65 -10.09 -11.26 -9.88
C PHE A 65 -11.59 -11.61 -9.78
N GLY A 66 -12.29 -11.69 -10.92
CA GLY A 66 -13.71 -12.11 -11.01
C GLY A 66 -14.75 -11.05 -10.67
N ILE A 67 -14.34 -9.87 -10.18
CA ILE A 67 -15.19 -8.68 -10.00
C ILE A 67 -14.47 -7.51 -10.69
N SER A 68 -15.25 -6.62 -11.31
CA SER A 68 -14.67 -5.41 -11.90
C SER A 68 -14.25 -4.45 -10.79
N TYR A 69 -12.95 -4.16 -10.76
CA TYR A 69 -12.37 -3.12 -9.90
C TYR A 69 -11.87 -1.98 -10.79
N LYS A 70 -12.03 -0.74 -10.32
CA LYS A 70 -11.29 0.40 -10.82
C LYS A 70 -9.85 0.32 -10.31
N TRP A 71 -8.90 0.19 -11.22
CA TRP A 71 -7.47 0.16 -10.88
C TRP A 71 -6.86 1.55 -11.02
N ILE A 72 -6.07 1.93 -10.03
CA ILE A 72 -5.37 3.21 -9.99
C ILE A 72 -3.89 2.94 -9.79
N LEU A 73 -3.06 3.40 -10.72
CA LEU A 73 -1.61 3.46 -10.56
C LEU A 73 -1.23 4.84 -10.03
N LEU A 74 -0.88 4.90 -8.75
CA LEU A 74 -0.39 6.10 -8.09
C LEU A 74 1.13 6.19 -8.27
N LEU A 75 1.60 7.25 -8.93
CA LEU A 75 3.01 7.49 -9.22
C LEU A 75 3.49 8.74 -8.48
N GLY A 76 4.73 8.70 -7.99
CA GLY A 76 5.38 9.83 -7.35
C GLY A 76 6.29 10.60 -8.31
N PRO A 77 6.95 11.68 -7.83
CA PRO A 77 7.83 12.50 -8.66
C PRO A 77 9.02 11.74 -9.25
N ALA A 78 9.44 10.64 -8.61
CA ALA A 78 10.54 9.81 -9.09
C ALA A 78 10.19 9.03 -10.37
N GLU A 79 8.90 8.75 -10.58
CA GLU A 79 8.39 7.97 -11.69
C GLU A 79 8.01 8.83 -12.91
N GLU A 80 7.94 10.16 -12.78
CA GLU A 80 7.60 11.09 -13.89
C GLU A 80 8.50 10.91 -15.13
N LYS A 81 9.78 10.59 -14.93
CA LYS A 81 10.73 10.36 -16.04
C LYS A 81 10.43 9.09 -16.84
N CYS A 82 9.64 8.17 -16.28
CA CYS A 82 9.25 6.92 -16.92
C CYS A 82 7.80 6.95 -17.41
N ASP A 83 7.10 8.08 -17.28
CA ASP A 83 5.66 8.19 -17.57
C ASP A 83 5.31 7.80 -19.02
N GLN A 84 6.10 8.25 -20.00
CA GLN A 84 5.88 7.88 -21.41
C GLN A 84 5.99 6.36 -21.64
N ILE A 85 6.93 5.70 -20.96
CA ILE A 85 7.12 4.25 -21.07
C ILE A 85 5.95 3.54 -20.39
N ILE A 86 5.59 3.95 -19.19
CA ILE A 86 4.46 3.38 -18.44
C ILE A 86 3.16 3.52 -19.24
N SER A 87 2.88 4.72 -19.75
CA SER A 87 1.69 5.01 -20.56
C SER A 87 1.65 4.17 -21.84
N LYS A 88 2.80 3.97 -22.49
CA LYS A 88 2.89 3.10 -23.67
C LYS A 88 2.61 1.64 -23.32
N GLU A 89 3.27 1.12 -22.28
CA GLU A 89 3.11 -0.27 -21.84
C GLU A 89 1.68 -0.56 -21.36
N LEU A 90 0.97 0.43 -20.81
CA LEU A 90 -0.38 0.24 -20.27
C LEU A 90 -1.48 0.76 -21.22
N SER A 91 -1.15 1.11 -22.47
CA SER A 91 -2.07 1.76 -23.41
C SER A 91 -3.30 0.92 -23.78
N ASP A 92 -3.21 -0.40 -23.68
CA ASP A 92 -4.28 -1.36 -23.95
C ASP A 92 -5.03 -1.82 -22.68
N ILE A 93 -4.71 -1.24 -21.52
CA ILE A 93 -5.24 -1.67 -20.22
C ILE A 93 -6.06 -0.55 -19.59
N GLU A 94 -7.26 -0.88 -19.13
CA GLU A 94 -8.10 0.04 -18.36
C GLU A 94 -7.51 0.28 -16.96
N ILE A 95 -6.75 1.36 -16.79
CA ILE A 95 -6.17 1.78 -15.51
C ILE A 95 -6.06 3.32 -15.45
N GLU A 96 -6.44 3.93 -14.32
CA GLU A 96 -6.23 5.36 -14.11
C GLU A 96 -4.81 5.59 -13.57
N ILE A 97 -4.03 6.45 -14.21
CA ILE A 97 -2.71 6.86 -13.72
C ILE A 97 -2.85 8.22 -13.02
N ILE A 98 -2.43 8.30 -11.76
CA ILE A 98 -2.44 9.54 -10.98
C ILE A 98 -1.01 9.88 -10.56
N HIS A 99 -0.54 11.05 -10.96
CA HIS A 99 0.78 11.57 -10.60
C HIS A 99 0.67 12.54 -9.43
N SER A 100 1.47 12.30 -8.38
CA SER A 100 1.78 13.24 -7.31
C SER A 100 0.60 14.14 -6.89
N PRO A 101 -0.58 13.58 -6.55
CA PRO A 101 -1.77 14.38 -6.32
C PRO A 101 -1.61 15.24 -5.07
N HIS A 102 -2.36 16.35 -5.00
CA HIS A 102 -2.42 17.17 -3.78
C HIS A 102 -2.79 16.32 -2.55
N LYS A 103 -2.26 16.69 -1.39
CA LYS A 103 -2.40 15.94 -0.12
C LYS A 103 -3.83 15.49 0.15
N ASP A 104 -4.83 16.36 0.00
CA ASP A 104 -6.21 16.00 0.32
C ASP A 104 -6.79 14.96 -0.65
N ARG A 105 -6.43 15.05 -1.94
CA ARG A 105 -6.80 14.05 -2.95
C ARG A 105 -6.10 12.72 -2.66
N LEU A 106 -4.82 12.73 -2.28
CA LEU A 106 -4.10 11.53 -1.86
C LEU A 106 -4.77 10.85 -0.67
N LEU A 107 -5.05 11.60 0.40
CA LEU A 107 -5.71 11.07 1.59
C LEU A 107 -7.10 10.50 1.27
N SER A 108 -7.89 11.21 0.48
CA SER A 108 -9.21 10.73 0.06
C SER A 108 -9.11 9.47 -0.82
N LEU A 109 -8.13 9.41 -1.72
CA LEU A 109 -7.90 8.25 -2.59
C LEU A 109 -7.56 7.01 -1.76
N LEU A 110 -6.57 7.14 -0.87
CA LEU A 110 -6.13 6.05 -0.01
C LEU A 110 -7.25 5.59 0.92
N LYS A 111 -7.95 6.52 1.61
CA LYS A 111 -9.03 6.19 2.55
C LYS A 111 -10.21 5.46 1.89
N LYS A 112 -10.49 5.74 0.61
CA LYS A 112 -11.61 5.13 -0.14
C LYS A 112 -11.24 3.83 -0.85
N ALA A 113 -9.96 3.50 -0.97
CA ALA A 113 -9.53 2.28 -1.65
C ALA A 113 -10.05 1.03 -0.94
N SER A 114 -10.52 0.05 -1.70
CA SER A 114 -10.87 -1.29 -1.21
C SER A 114 -9.60 -2.07 -0.84
N LEU A 115 -8.51 -1.83 -1.58
CA LEU A 115 -7.20 -2.41 -1.37
C LEU A 115 -6.11 -1.45 -1.85
N TYR A 116 -5.07 -1.30 -1.05
CA TYR A 116 -3.81 -0.64 -1.43
C TYR A 116 -2.69 -1.69 -1.51
N ILE A 117 -1.84 -1.59 -2.54
CA ILE A 117 -0.67 -2.44 -2.72
C ILE A 117 0.54 -1.56 -3.03
N GLY A 118 1.59 -1.67 -2.22
CA GLY A 118 2.82 -0.90 -2.43
C GLY A 118 4.01 -1.51 -1.71
N HIS A 119 5.17 -0.89 -1.85
CA HIS A 119 6.37 -1.29 -1.10
C HIS A 119 6.41 -0.68 0.30
N ASP A 120 7.38 -1.07 1.13
CA ASP A 120 7.75 -0.34 2.34
C ASP A 120 8.14 1.13 1.99
N SER A 121 7.17 2.03 2.09
CA SER A 121 7.22 3.43 1.66
C SER A 121 6.28 4.30 2.49
N GLY A 122 6.53 5.61 2.56
CA GLY A 122 5.68 6.53 3.31
C GLY A 122 4.20 6.51 2.89
N ILE A 123 3.92 6.30 1.60
CA ILE A 123 2.54 6.21 1.08
C ILE A 123 1.84 4.94 1.58
N THR A 124 2.57 3.83 1.71
CA THR A 124 2.05 2.58 2.28
C THR A 124 1.75 2.72 3.76
N HIS A 125 2.65 3.37 4.52
CA HIS A 125 2.40 3.71 5.92
C HIS A 125 1.18 4.60 6.06
N LEU A 126 1.03 5.60 5.18
CA LEU A 126 -0.13 6.49 5.17
C LEU A 126 -1.44 5.74 4.89
N ALA A 127 -1.45 4.80 3.94
CA ALA A 127 -2.62 3.96 3.65
C ALA A 127 -3.03 3.12 4.86
N ALA A 128 -2.05 2.47 5.51
CA ALA A 128 -2.29 1.67 6.72
C ALA A 128 -2.83 2.53 7.88
N MET A 129 -2.26 3.72 8.09
CA MET A 129 -2.71 4.68 9.11
C MET A 129 -4.14 5.16 8.90
N LEU A 130 -4.60 5.25 7.65
CA LEU A 130 -5.99 5.58 7.29
C LEU A 130 -6.96 4.40 7.48
N GLY A 131 -6.44 3.22 7.86
CA GLY A 131 -7.20 1.99 8.02
C GLY A 131 -7.49 1.26 6.71
N THR A 132 -6.91 1.70 5.59
CA THR A 132 -7.07 1.05 4.29
C THR A 132 -6.44 -0.33 4.34
N ARG A 133 -7.14 -1.34 3.82
CA ARG A 133 -6.59 -2.68 3.64
C ARG A 133 -5.34 -2.60 2.77
N THR A 134 -4.21 -3.01 3.32
CA THR A 134 -2.90 -2.72 2.76
C THR A 134 -2.07 -3.99 2.61
N ILE A 135 -1.63 -4.28 1.40
CA ILE A 135 -0.57 -5.25 1.13
C ILE A 135 0.74 -4.48 0.98
N CYS A 136 1.70 -4.75 1.87
CA CYS A 136 3.03 -4.17 1.82
C CYS A 136 4.07 -5.19 1.36
N LEU A 137 4.71 -4.91 0.23
CA LEU A 137 5.78 -5.70 -0.35
C LEU A 137 7.13 -5.26 0.24
N PHE A 138 7.84 -6.20 0.86
CA PHE A 138 9.15 -5.98 1.47
C PHE A 138 10.24 -6.68 0.67
N LYS A 139 11.39 -6.01 0.47
CA LYS A 139 12.54 -6.58 -0.24
C LYS A 139 13.80 -6.66 0.61
N ASN A 140 14.30 -5.49 1.02
CA ASN A 140 15.61 -5.33 1.65
C ASN A 140 15.55 -4.56 2.98
N SER A 141 14.36 -4.34 3.53
CA SER A 141 14.14 -3.75 4.86
C SER A 141 13.59 -4.80 5.83
N ASP A 142 13.87 -4.61 7.11
CA ASP A 142 13.36 -5.48 8.17
C ASP A 142 11.89 -5.14 8.48
N PRO A 143 10.93 -6.05 8.25
CA PRO A 143 9.53 -5.82 8.59
C PRO A 143 9.31 -5.68 10.10
N LEU A 144 10.15 -6.25 10.97
CA LEU A 144 10.03 -6.05 12.42
C LEU A 144 10.25 -4.59 12.82
N GLN A 145 11.04 -3.86 12.03
CA GLN A 145 11.31 -2.45 12.27
C GLN A 145 10.38 -1.52 11.49
N TRP A 146 10.00 -1.90 10.25
CA TRP A 146 9.38 -0.97 9.29
C TRP A 146 7.97 -1.36 8.84
N ALA A 147 7.37 -2.43 9.37
CA ALA A 147 6.01 -2.81 9.00
C ALA A 147 5.03 -1.63 9.24
N PRO A 148 4.15 -1.32 8.27
CA PRO A 148 3.09 -0.35 8.47
C PRO A 148 2.19 -0.74 9.63
N LEU A 149 1.86 0.24 10.47
CA LEU A 149 0.88 0.08 11.54
C LEU A 149 -0.50 0.50 11.01
N GLY A 150 -1.47 -0.39 11.15
CA GLY A 150 -2.84 -0.17 10.72
C GLY A 150 -3.72 -1.37 11.02
N THR A 151 -5.02 -1.22 10.79
CA THR A 151 -6.04 -2.20 11.18
C THR A 151 -6.09 -3.44 10.29
N ASP A 152 -5.57 -3.37 9.07
CA ASP A 152 -5.66 -4.44 8.08
C ASP A 152 -4.43 -4.38 7.17
N VAL A 153 -3.31 -4.91 7.65
CA VAL A 153 -2.01 -4.89 6.97
C VAL A 153 -1.53 -6.32 6.75
N THR A 154 -1.25 -6.66 5.50
CA THR A 154 -0.61 -7.92 5.09
C THR A 154 0.80 -7.63 4.60
N ILE A 155 1.79 -8.32 5.18
CA ILE A 155 3.19 -8.23 4.77
C ILE A 155 3.52 -9.38 3.83
N ILE A 156 4.19 -9.07 2.72
CA ILE A 156 4.74 -10.08 1.79
C ILE A 156 6.25 -9.83 1.63
N LEU A 157 7.05 -10.86 1.88
CA LEU A 157 8.52 -10.77 1.84
C LEU A 157 9.07 -11.23 0.48
N TYR A 158 10.09 -10.57 -0.03
CA TYR A 158 10.85 -11.03 -1.18
C TYR A 158 11.81 -12.17 -0.79
N PRO A 159 11.98 -13.19 -1.63
CA PRO A 159 11.20 -13.48 -2.83
C PRO A 159 9.90 -14.22 -2.47
N THR A 160 8.75 -13.67 -2.86
CA THR A 160 7.48 -14.41 -2.88
C THR A 160 7.05 -14.58 -4.34
N PRO A 161 6.72 -15.80 -4.79
CA PRO A 161 6.26 -16.03 -6.15
C PRO A 161 4.99 -15.25 -6.49
N LEU A 162 4.89 -14.72 -7.71
CA LEU A 162 3.79 -13.85 -8.14
C LEU A 162 2.40 -14.51 -7.97
N GLN A 163 2.28 -15.82 -8.19
CA GLN A 163 1.05 -16.58 -7.97
C GLN A 163 0.57 -16.58 -6.52
N VAL A 164 1.52 -16.56 -5.56
CA VAL A 164 1.18 -16.45 -4.13
C VAL A 164 0.67 -15.04 -3.84
N ILE A 165 1.25 -14.01 -4.47
CA ILE A 165 0.81 -12.63 -4.34
C ILE A 165 -0.60 -12.46 -4.93
N TYR A 166 -0.88 -13.02 -6.11
CA TYR A 166 -2.24 -13.02 -6.69
C TYR A 166 -3.26 -13.68 -5.78
N LYS A 167 -2.93 -14.84 -5.22
CA LYS A 167 -3.81 -15.51 -4.24
C LYS A 167 -4.08 -14.60 -3.05
N LYS A 168 -3.06 -13.92 -2.51
CA LYS A 168 -3.25 -12.98 -1.41
C LYS A 168 -4.12 -11.80 -1.79
N ILE A 169 -3.92 -11.20 -2.96
CA ILE A 169 -4.80 -10.13 -3.46
C ILE A 169 -6.25 -10.63 -3.52
N LYS A 170 -6.49 -11.82 -4.07
CA LYS A 170 -7.83 -12.41 -4.15
C LYS A 170 -8.44 -12.66 -2.77
N ASP A 171 -7.67 -13.23 -1.84
CA ASP A 171 -8.08 -13.49 -0.46
C ASP A 171 -8.49 -12.16 0.22
N GLU A 172 -7.67 -11.11 0.08
CA GLU A 172 -7.91 -9.78 0.64
C GLU A 172 -9.13 -9.09 0.04
N LEU A 173 -9.38 -9.25 -1.26
CA LEU A 173 -10.57 -8.71 -1.92
C LEU A 173 -11.86 -9.46 -1.55
N SER A 174 -11.75 -10.72 -1.14
CA SER A 174 -12.91 -11.56 -0.77
C SER A 174 -13.39 -11.34 0.67
N LYS A 175 -12.63 -10.61 1.49
CA LYS A 175 -13.01 -10.24 2.86
C LYS A 175 -14.02 -9.08 2.83
N VAL A 176 -15.31 -9.42 2.84
CA VAL A 176 -16.45 -8.49 3.05
C VAL A 176 -16.34 -7.85 4.43
#